data_AF-A0A619AHU9-F1
#
_entry.id   AF-A0A619AHU9-F1
#
_cell.length_a   1.000
_cell.length_b   1.000
_cell.length_c   1.000
_cell.angle_alpha   90.00
_cell.angle_beta   90.00
_cell.angle_gamma   90.00
#
_symmetry.space_group_name_H-M   'P 1'
#
loop_
_entity.id
_entity.type
_entity.pdbx_description
1 polymer ?
#
loop_
_entity_poly.entity_id
_entity_poly.type
_entity_poly.pdbx_seq_one_letter_code
_entity_poly.pdbx_strand_id
1 'polypeptide(L)'
;MNTQNVNVKTTASESTEGWDEKALDSLNSLQMSVSNALMDYQRSPDKARLETQTARLMEQLEIQIRLIPAATPPLQQKVDEIVQMLHLMAQFAGTGLRR
;
A
#
# COMPACT_ATOMS: atom_id res chain seq x y z
N MET A 1 29.81 19.85 -22.06
CA MET A 1 28.93 18.67 -21.89
C MET A 1 28.94 18.31 -20.41
N ASN A 2 27.83 17.94 -19.76
CA ASN A 2 26.44 17.86 -20.22
C ASN A 2 25.51 18.58 -19.21
N THR A 3 24.26 18.89 -19.59
CA THR A 3 23.34 19.73 -18.81
C THR A 3 22.79 19.03 -17.57
N GLN A 4 22.97 19.63 -16.39
CA GLN A 4 22.06 19.42 -15.26
C GLN A 4 20.78 20.24 -15.49
N ASN A 5 19.69 19.60 -15.93
CA ASN A 5 18.37 20.24 -15.93
C ASN A 5 17.23 19.21 -15.99
N VAL A 6 16.55 18.99 -14.85
CA VAL A 6 15.09 19.09 -14.61
C VAL A 6 14.88 18.90 -13.10
N ASN A 7 14.21 19.80 -12.36
CA ASN A 7 12.74 19.96 -12.25
C ASN A 7 12.11 18.67 -11.65
N VAL A 8 11.41 18.65 -10.51
CA VAL A 8 10.83 19.69 -9.60
C VAL A 8 10.63 19.00 -8.21
N LYS A 9 10.29 19.58 -7.04
CA LYS A 9 9.76 20.88 -6.58
C LYS A 9 10.11 21.08 -5.08
N THR A 10 10.57 22.26 -4.66
CA THR A 10 10.60 22.63 -3.22
C THR A 10 9.36 23.46 -2.87
N THR A 11 8.48 22.94 -2.03
CA THR A 11 7.46 23.73 -1.29
C THR A 11 7.23 23.10 0.07
N ALA A 12 7.41 23.89 1.13
CA ALA A 12 7.30 23.44 2.51
C ALA A 12 5.86 23.09 2.94
N SER A 13 5.77 22.21 3.93
CA SER A 13 4.60 21.96 4.80
C SER A 13 5.11 21.60 6.20
N GLU A 14 5.77 22.57 6.85
CA GLU A 14 6.50 22.47 8.15
C GLU A 14 5.55 22.30 9.36
N SER A 15 4.49 21.50 9.19
CA SER A 15 3.34 21.36 10.09
C SER A 15 2.52 20.05 9.89
N THR A 16 2.89 19.15 8.96
CA THR A 16 2.24 17.83 8.82
C THR A 16 3.15 16.62 9.08
N GLU A 17 4.47 16.86 9.23
CA GLU A 17 5.54 15.84 9.19
C GLU A 17 5.27 14.58 10.04
N GLY A 18 4.81 14.73 11.28
CA GLY A 18 4.54 13.61 12.18
C GLY A 18 3.34 12.71 11.80
N TRP A 19 2.46 13.16 10.90
CA TRP A 19 1.37 12.34 10.36
C TRP A 19 1.76 11.68 9.03
N ASP A 20 2.45 12.40 8.14
CA ASP A 20 2.98 11.84 6.89
C ASP A 20 3.97 10.69 7.18
N GLU A 21 4.93 10.86 8.09
CA GLU A 21 5.89 9.81 8.46
C GLU A 21 5.20 8.57 9.06
N LYS A 22 4.30 8.78 10.04
CA LYS A 22 3.57 7.69 10.69
C LYS A 22 2.65 6.94 9.73
N ALA A 23 2.05 7.63 8.76
CA ALA A 23 1.26 7.02 7.70
C ALA A 23 2.15 6.22 6.72
N LEU A 24 3.30 6.76 6.30
CA LEU A 24 4.27 6.05 5.45
C LEU A 24 4.78 4.77 6.12
N ASP A 25 5.07 4.80 7.42
CA ASP A 25 5.46 3.63 8.21
C ASP A 25 4.32 2.60 8.36
N SER A 26 3.11 3.06 8.68
CA SER A 26 1.92 2.19 8.76
C SER A 26 1.63 1.49 7.41
N LEU A 27 1.86 2.18 6.30
CA LEU A 27 1.80 1.64 4.94
C LEU A 27 3.01 0.72 4.62
N ASN A 28 4.21 0.97 5.16
CA ASN A 28 5.34 0.03 5.06
C ASN A 28 5.02 -1.29 5.74
N SER A 29 4.46 -1.24 6.95
CA SER A 29 4.04 -2.42 7.71
C SER A 29 2.94 -3.22 6.97
N LEU A 30 1.99 -2.55 6.33
CA LEU A 30 1.02 -3.19 5.43
C LEU A 30 1.69 -3.85 4.21
N GLN A 31 2.60 -3.15 3.52
CA GLN A 31 3.32 -3.66 2.35
C GLN A 31 4.20 -4.88 2.69
N MET A 32 4.82 -4.89 3.87
CA MET A 32 5.53 -6.06 4.41
C MET A 32 4.56 -7.20 4.74
N SER A 33 3.40 -6.90 5.32
CA SER A 33 2.38 -7.91 5.67
C SER A 33 1.76 -8.58 4.44
N VAL A 34 1.49 -7.80 3.38
CA VAL A 34 1.10 -8.23 2.03
C VAL A 34 2.18 -9.13 1.42
N SER A 35 3.44 -8.69 1.45
CA SER A 35 4.57 -9.46 0.92
C SER A 35 4.75 -10.79 1.66
N ASN A 36 4.64 -10.77 3.00
CA ASN A 36 4.72 -11.96 3.82
C ASN A 36 3.56 -12.94 3.54
N ALA A 37 2.33 -12.43 3.37
CA ALA A 37 1.17 -13.26 3.00
C ALA A 37 1.33 -13.91 1.61
N LEU A 38 1.90 -13.20 0.63
CA LEU A 38 2.26 -13.75 -0.68
C LEU A 38 3.34 -14.83 -0.59
N MET A 39 4.39 -14.63 0.23
CA MET A 39 5.42 -15.66 0.49
C MET A 39 4.84 -16.88 1.22
N ASP A 40 3.94 -16.67 2.17
CA ASP A 40 3.20 -17.72 2.89
C ASP A 40 2.35 -18.56 1.93
N TYR A 41 1.71 -17.93 0.96
CA TYR A 41 0.93 -18.59 -0.09
C TYR A 41 1.82 -19.32 -1.10
N GLN A 42 2.97 -18.77 -1.48
CA GLN A 42 3.97 -19.48 -2.29
C GLN A 42 4.49 -20.74 -1.57
N ARG A 43 4.67 -20.68 -0.25
CA ARG A 43 5.11 -21.80 0.59
C ARG A 43 3.99 -22.81 0.84
N SER A 44 2.72 -22.40 0.81
CA SER A 44 1.55 -23.24 1.08
C SER A 44 0.31 -22.61 0.41
N PRO A 45 -0.07 -23.06 -0.80
CA PRO A 45 -1.07 -22.38 -1.65
C PRO A 45 -2.52 -22.57 -1.18
N ASP A 46 -2.81 -22.04 0.00
CA ASP A 46 -4.14 -21.99 0.62
C ASP A 46 -4.85 -20.70 0.20
N LYS A 47 -5.82 -20.87 -0.71
CA LYS A 47 -6.61 -19.76 -1.28
C LYS A 47 -7.55 -19.11 -0.27
N ALA A 48 -8.15 -19.88 0.64
CA ALA A 48 -9.09 -19.35 1.63
C ALA A 48 -8.34 -18.52 2.69
N ARG A 49 -7.14 -18.95 3.08
CA ARG A 49 -6.23 -18.16 3.92
C ARG A 49 -5.75 -16.90 3.21
N LEU A 50 -5.36 -16.99 1.93
CA LEU A 50 -4.95 -15.82 1.15
C LEU A 50 -6.09 -14.80 0.99
N GLU A 51 -7.32 -15.25 0.70
CA GLU A 51 -8.52 -14.41 0.67
C GLU A 51 -8.77 -13.72 2.01
N THR A 52 -8.72 -14.48 3.11
CA THR A 52 -8.89 -13.96 4.49
C THR A 52 -7.82 -12.94 4.85
N GLN A 53 -6.56 -13.15 4.44
CA GLN A 53 -5.47 -12.20 4.61
C GLN A 53 -5.70 -10.93 3.77
N THR A 54 -6.10 -11.10 2.51
CA THR A 54 -6.37 -9.98 1.59
C THR A 54 -7.47 -9.07 2.12
N ALA A 55 -8.60 -9.64 2.54
CA ALA A 55 -9.73 -8.88 3.08
C ALA A 55 -9.34 -8.06 4.33
N ARG A 56 -8.60 -8.67 5.27
CA ARG A 56 -8.10 -7.98 6.48
C ARG A 56 -7.11 -6.86 6.15
N LEU A 57 -6.23 -7.08 5.17
CA LEU A 57 -5.25 -6.06 4.76
C LEU A 57 -5.89 -4.92 3.96
N MET A 58 -6.94 -5.19 3.17
CA MET A 58 -7.79 -4.15 2.57
C MET A 58 -8.53 -3.32 3.62
N GLU A 59 -9.14 -3.96 4.63
CA GLU A 59 -9.80 -3.27 5.74
C GLU A 59 -8.83 -2.36 6.51
N GLN A 60 -7.65 -2.87 6.86
CA GLN A 60 -6.60 -2.07 7.52
C GLN A 60 -6.12 -0.91 6.63
N LEU A 61 -6.00 -1.11 5.32
CA LEU A 61 -5.63 -0.05 4.38
C LEU A 61 -6.71 1.03 4.30
N GLU A 62 -7.99 0.67 4.22
CA GLU A 62 -9.08 1.65 4.23
C GLU A 62 -9.14 2.44 5.55
N ILE A 63 -8.92 1.78 6.69
CA ILE A 63 -8.79 2.43 8.00
C ILE A 63 -7.63 3.43 8.00
N GLN A 64 -6.45 3.07 7.47
CA GLN A 64 -5.32 4.00 7.36
C GLN A 64 -5.62 5.18 6.44
N ILE A 65 -6.24 4.96 5.27
CA ILE A 65 -6.66 6.02 4.35
C ILE A 65 -7.63 6.99 5.03
N ARG A 66 -8.62 6.48 5.78
CA ARG A 66 -9.59 7.29 6.55
C ARG A 66 -8.95 8.07 7.70
N LEU A 67 -7.80 7.63 8.22
CA LEU A 67 -7.04 8.29 9.28
C LEU A 67 -6.05 9.35 8.76
N ILE A 68 -5.78 9.38 7.45
CA ILE A 68 -4.92 10.39 6.81
C ILE A 68 -5.78 11.63 6.49
N PRO A 69 -5.58 12.78 7.17
CA PRO A 69 -6.46 13.95 7.01
C PRO A 69 -6.26 14.68 5.67
N ALA A 70 -5.11 14.50 5.02
CA ALA A 70 -4.82 14.98 3.67
C ALA A 70 -3.92 13.95 2.98
N ALA A 71 -4.41 13.31 1.92
CA ALA A 71 -3.66 12.32 1.17
C ALA A 71 -2.59 13.01 0.31
N THR A 72 -1.35 13.07 0.81
CA THR A 72 -0.22 13.65 0.07
C THR A 72 0.17 12.77 -1.13
N PRO A 73 0.72 13.31 -2.24
CA PRO A 73 1.08 12.51 -3.41
C PRO A 73 1.95 11.26 -3.15
N PRO A 74 2.98 11.28 -2.27
CA PRO A 74 3.74 10.06 -1.96
C PRO A 74 2.93 9.05 -1.13
N LEU A 75 2.03 9.49 -0.24
CA LEU A 75 1.09 8.59 0.45
C LEU A 75 0.13 7.93 -0.54
N GLN A 76 -0.40 8.69 -1.51
CA GLN A 76 -1.30 8.16 -2.54
C GLN A 76 -0.61 7.10 -3.40
N GLN A 77 0.58 7.38 -3.94
CA GLN A 77 1.35 6.41 -4.72
C GLN A 77 1.58 5.10 -3.94
N LYS A 78 1.92 5.21 -2.65
CA LYS A 78 2.18 4.05 -1.79
C LYS A 78 0.91 3.28 -1.41
N VAL A 79 -0.22 3.97 -1.27
CA VAL A 79 -1.55 3.33 -1.17
C VAL A 79 -1.86 2.57 -2.47
N ASP A 80 -1.69 3.19 -3.65
CA ASP A 80 -1.96 2.56 -4.95
C ASP A 80 -1.08 1.33 -5.20
N GLU A 81 0.19 1.32 -4.78
CA GLU A 81 1.04 0.13 -4.80
C GLU A 81 0.45 -1.02 -3.95
N ILE A 82 0.03 -0.73 -2.72
CA ILE A 82 -0.53 -1.74 -1.80
C ILE A 82 -1.90 -2.23 -2.32
N VAL A 83 -2.74 -1.35 -2.86
CA VAL A 83 -4.00 -1.70 -3.53
C VAL A 83 -3.74 -2.64 -4.72
N GLN A 84 -2.72 -2.38 -5.54
CA GLN A 84 -2.35 -3.27 -6.65
C GLN A 84 -1.89 -4.65 -6.16
N MET A 85 -1.04 -4.71 -5.12
CA MET A 85 -0.61 -5.98 -4.54
C MET A 85 -1.78 -6.75 -3.90
N LEU A 86 -2.71 -6.08 -3.23
CA LEU A 86 -3.92 -6.70 -2.67
C LEU A 86 -4.87 -7.22 -3.76
N HIS A 87 -5.04 -6.49 -4.86
CA HIS A 87 -5.77 -7.00 -6.02
C HIS A 87 -5.10 -8.23 -6.66
N LEU A 88 -3.77 -8.29 -6.69
CA LEU A 88 -3.04 -9.49 -7.12
C LEU A 88 -3.25 -10.67 -6.15
N MET A 89 -3.24 -10.43 -4.83
CA MET A 89 -3.58 -11.48 -3.84
C MET A 89 -4.99 -12.04 -4.04
N ALA A 90 -5.99 -11.17 -4.25
CA ALA A 90 -7.37 -11.59 -4.55
C ALA A 90 -7.45 -12.42 -5.85
N GLN A 91 -6.75 -11.99 -6.91
CA GLN A 91 -6.66 -12.76 -8.17
C GLN A 91 -6.02 -14.14 -7.97
N PHE A 92 -4.95 -14.25 -7.18
CA PHE A 92 -4.32 -15.53 -6.85
C PHE A 92 -5.19 -16.44 -5.98
N ALA A 93 -5.96 -15.87 -5.05
CA ALA A 93 -6.96 -16.59 -4.25
C ALA A 93 -8.11 -17.12 -5.11
N GLY A 94 -8.31 -16.60 -6.32
CA GLY A 94 -9.45 -16.92 -7.18
C GLY A 94 -10.66 -16.02 -6.94
N THR A 95 -10.62 -15.15 -5.94
CA THR A 95 -11.52 -13.99 -5.79
C THR A 95 -11.13 -12.85 -6.73
N GLY A 96 -10.99 -13.19 -8.02
CA GLY A 96 -11.05 -12.18 -9.08
C GLY A 96 -12.40 -11.49 -8.99
N LEU A 97 -12.40 -10.22 -8.57
CA LEU A 97 -13.60 -9.44 -8.29
C LEU A 97 -14.48 -9.42 -9.55
N ARG A 98 -15.57 -10.20 -9.52
CA ARG A 98 -16.35 -10.55 -10.70
C ARG A 98 -17.23 -9.36 -11.05
N ARG A 99 -16.90 -8.70 -12.18
CA ARG A 99 -17.67 -7.59 -12.76
C ARG A 99 -19.13 -7.98 -12.99
#